data_AF-A0A420EET4-F1
#
_entry.id   AF-A0A420EET4-F1
#
_cell.length_a   1.000
_cell.length_b   1.000
_cell.length_c   1.000
_cell.angle_alpha   90.00
_cell.angle_beta   90.00
_cell.angle_gamma   90.00
#
_symmetry.space_group_name_H-M   'P 1'
#
loop_
_entity.id
_entity.type
_entity.pdbx_description
1 polymer ?
#
loop_
_entity_poly.entity_id
_entity_poly.type
_entity_poly.pdbx_seq_one_letter_code
_entity_poly.pdbx_strand_id
1 'polypeptide(L)'
;MSLAFGPNWQRDLWASPYWLRFELDDGEYSGRYVTKFTRSYDRARKLARIALPSDNIVGVIAAFSEPSREINAERLGWTTGAAFDHLAELGVSTEVTLAEWEGFWWPDEKDDPEAEAWTQRAFSLNWEQADILLWNQIAQDLGVAPRVPVFAKLVDPARGVCVNAYDDRGMDVTSLAREPLEDLYSRCGSWLLEDDRNRMSEVFES
;
A
#
# COMPACT_ATOMS: atom_id res chain seq x y z
N MET A 1 -11.91 -4.99 16.59
CA MET A 1 -12.89 -4.65 15.53
C MET A 1 -12.34 -5.18 14.22
N SER A 2 -13.14 -5.85 13.39
CA SER A 2 -12.65 -6.46 12.13
C SER A 2 -13.02 -5.62 10.92
N LEU A 3 -12.18 -5.64 9.88
CA LEU A 3 -12.47 -5.00 8.60
C LEU A 3 -13.32 -5.92 7.71
N ALA A 4 -14.23 -5.32 6.96
CA ALA A 4 -15.01 -5.99 5.92
C ALA A 4 -14.71 -5.32 4.57
N PHE A 5 -14.42 -6.12 3.55
CA PHE A 5 -14.07 -5.63 2.23
C PHE A 5 -15.32 -5.24 1.42
N GLY A 6 -15.19 -4.17 0.64
CA GLY A 6 -16.28 -3.57 -0.13
C GLY A 6 -16.13 -2.06 -0.24
N PRO A 7 -17.12 -1.36 -0.81
CA PRO A 7 -17.09 0.10 -0.89
C PRO A 7 -16.89 0.74 0.49
N ASN A 8 -15.97 1.71 0.59
CA ASN A 8 -15.63 2.43 1.82
C ASN A 8 -15.03 1.59 2.97
N TRP A 9 -14.49 0.40 2.69
CA TRP A 9 -13.86 -0.47 3.72
C TRP A 9 -12.81 0.23 4.59
N GLN A 10 -12.14 1.25 4.02
CA GLN A 10 -11.06 2.02 4.65
C GLN A 10 -11.53 3.26 5.43
N ARG A 11 -12.83 3.60 5.41
CA ARG A 11 -13.34 4.83 6.04
C ARG A 11 -12.96 4.95 7.51
N ASP A 12 -13.17 3.89 8.26
CA ASP A 12 -12.94 3.91 9.71
C ASP A 12 -11.43 3.88 10.03
N LEU A 13 -10.59 3.36 9.13
CA LEU A 13 -9.13 3.44 9.24
C LEU A 13 -8.63 4.88 9.03
N TRP A 14 -9.20 5.62 8.08
CA TRP A 14 -8.85 7.02 7.84
C TRP A 14 -9.30 7.96 8.96
N ALA A 15 -10.42 7.64 9.61
CA ALA A 15 -10.88 8.37 10.78
C ALA A 15 -10.15 7.97 12.08
N SER A 16 -9.32 6.93 12.04
CA SER A 16 -8.67 6.41 13.24
C SER A 16 -7.53 7.32 13.71
N PRO A 17 -7.42 7.59 15.02
CA PRO A 17 -6.26 8.26 15.57
C PRO A 17 -5.01 7.36 15.57
N TYR A 18 -5.18 6.04 15.41
CA TYR A 18 -4.07 5.07 15.39
C TYR A 18 -3.48 4.99 13.99
N TRP A 19 -2.67 5.99 13.67
CA TRP A 19 -2.06 6.19 12.37
C TRP A 19 -0.60 6.57 12.54
N LEU A 20 0.29 5.65 12.14
CA LEU A 20 1.72 5.89 12.05
C LEU A 20 2.15 6.17 10.62
N ARG A 21 2.88 7.25 10.42
CA ARG A 21 3.45 7.63 9.13
C ARG A 21 4.96 7.49 9.17
N PHE A 22 5.51 6.77 8.22
CA PHE A 22 6.93 6.46 8.14
C PHE A 22 7.58 7.07 6.91
N GLU A 23 8.80 7.57 7.07
CA GLU A 23 9.71 7.86 5.97
C GLU A 23 10.34 6.54 5.50
N LEU A 24 10.32 6.28 4.21
CA LEU A 24 10.94 5.09 3.62
C LEU A 24 12.40 5.31 3.20
N ASP A 25 12.79 6.56 2.96
CA ASP A 25 14.14 6.98 2.62
C ASP A 25 14.65 8.07 3.59
N ASP A 26 15.73 8.79 3.24
CA ASP A 26 16.44 9.76 4.08
C ASP A 26 16.67 11.13 3.42
N GLY A 27 15.89 11.50 2.40
CA GLY A 27 15.89 12.87 1.85
C GLY A 27 16.95 13.21 0.80
N GLU A 28 18.10 12.53 0.75
CA GLU A 28 19.26 12.96 -0.04
C GLU A 28 19.56 12.01 -1.23
N TYR A 29 19.30 12.47 -2.47
CA TYR A 29 19.15 11.54 -3.60
C TYR A 29 20.06 11.74 -4.81
N SER A 30 20.83 12.83 -4.89
CA SER A 30 21.65 13.09 -6.08
C SER A 30 22.67 11.95 -6.27
N GLY A 31 22.51 11.17 -7.35
CA GLY A 31 23.38 10.05 -7.71
C GLY A 31 23.16 8.73 -6.95
N ARG A 32 22.07 8.58 -6.17
CA ARG A 32 21.84 7.38 -5.32
C ARG A 32 20.52 6.64 -5.57
N TYR A 33 20.00 6.67 -6.79
CA TYR A 33 18.68 6.10 -7.14
C TYR A 33 18.53 4.60 -6.82
N VAL A 34 19.57 3.79 -7.05
CA VAL A 34 19.55 2.36 -6.71
C VAL A 34 19.43 2.17 -5.20
N THR A 35 20.27 2.87 -4.43
CA THR A 35 20.24 2.83 -2.96
C THR A 35 18.91 3.31 -2.41
N LYS A 36 18.33 4.36 -3.01
CA LYS A 36 17.01 4.89 -2.66
C LYS A 36 15.96 3.79 -2.80
N PHE A 37 15.84 3.21 -3.99
CA PHE A 37 14.89 2.12 -4.25
C PHE A 37 15.07 0.95 -3.27
N THR A 38 16.28 0.43 -3.12
CA THR A 38 16.53 -0.74 -2.27
C THR A 38 16.23 -0.44 -0.80
N ARG A 39 16.58 0.75 -0.32
CA ARG A 39 16.32 1.15 1.07
C ARG A 39 14.83 1.32 1.32
N SER A 40 14.12 2.03 0.45
CA SER A 40 12.68 2.24 0.58
C SER A 40 11.94 0.91 0.57
N TYR A 41 12.32 0.01 -0.34
CA TYR A 41 11.75 -1.33 -0.44
C TYR A 41 12.05 -2.17 0.82
N ASP A 42 13.30 -2.23 1.28
CA ASP A 42 13.66 -2.99 2.48
C ASP A 42 12.98 -2.45 3.74
N ARG A 43 12.87 -1.12 3.87
CA ARG A 43 12.17 -0.48 4.99
C ARG A 43 10.68 -0.79 4.94
N ALA A 44 10.03 -0.65 3.78
CA ALA A 44 8.63 -0.99 3.58
C ALA A 44 8.34 -2.46 3.96
N ARG A 45 9.16 -3.40 3.48
CA ARG A 45 9.06 -4.83 3.80
C ARG A 45 9.17 -5.11 5.29
N LYS A 46 10.09 -4.43 5.99
CA LYS A 46 10.28 -4.60 7.42
C LYS A 46 9.10 -4.05 8.22
N LEU A 47 8.64 -2.85 7.89
CA LEU A 47 7.47 -2.24 8.51
C LEU A 47 6.23 -3.11 8.32
N ALA A 48 5.97 -3.58 7.09
CA ALA A 48 4.85 -4.45 6.78
C ALA A 48 4.86 -5.75 7.60
N ARG A 49 6.02 -6.42 7.72
CA ARG A 49 6.17 -7.66 8.51
C ARG A 49 5.94 -7.47 10.00
N ILE A 50 6.31 -6.31 10.54
CA ILE A 50 6.05 -5.99 11.96
C ILE A 50 4.56 -5.68 12.17
N ALA A 51 3.96 -4.89 11.26
CA ALA A 51 2.55 -4.50 11.33
C ALA A 51 1.60 -5.70 11.16
N LEU A 52 1.94 -6.64 10.29
CA LEU A 52 1.14 -7.80 9.90
C LEU A 52 1.89 -9.10 10.25
N PRO A 53 2.04 -9.47 11.53
CA PRO A 53 2.88 -10.60 11.96
C PRO A 53 2.28 -11.97 11.62
N SER A 54 1.08 -12.04 11.06
CA SER A 54 0.42 -13.29 10.67
C SER A 54 0.64 -13.60 9.19
N ASP A 55 0.51 -14.88 8.82
CA ASP A 55 0.53 -15.31 7.42
C ASP A 55 -0.82 -15.05 6.71
N ASN A 56 -1.82 -14.51 7.41
CA ASN A 56 -3.14 -14.21 6.86
C ASN A 56 -3.20 -12.77 6.33
N ILE A 57 -2.41 -12.50 5.31
CA ILE A 57 -2.34 -11.18 4.68
C ILE A 57 -3.41 -11.11 3.59
N VAL A 58 -4.17 -10.02 3.58
CA VAL A 58 -5.05 -9.71 2.47
C VAL A 58 -4.49 -8.54 1.67
N GLY A 59 -4.33 -8.72 0.36
CA GLY A 59 -4.06 -7.63 -0.56
C GLY A 59 -5.37 -7.02 -1.03
N VAL A 60 -5.58 -5.74 -0.79
CA VAL A 60 -6.64 -4.97 -1.45
C VAL A 60 -6.00 -4.22 -2.61
N ILE A 61 -6.42 -4.55 -3.83
CA ILE A 61 -5.75 -4.13 -5.07
C ILE A 61 -6.74 -3.39 -5.96
N ALA A 62 -6.39 -2.18 -6.37
CA ALA A 62 -7.15 -1.38 -7.33
C ALA A 62 -6.48 -1.43 -8.70
N ALA A 63 -7.26 -1.78 -9.73
CA ALA A 63 -6.80 -1.89 -11.10
C ALA A 63 -7.09 -0.61 -11.89
N PHE A 64 -6.11 -0.19 -12.71
CA PHE A 64 -6.33 0.84 -13.72
C PHE A 64 -7.36 0.31 -14.72
N SER A 65 -8.38 1.11 -15.03
CA SER A 65 -9.48 0.72 -15.93
C SER A 65 -8.97 0.46 -17.35
N GLU A 66 -8.06 1.29 -17.85
CA GLU A 66 -7.46 1.17 -19.18
C GLU A 66 -5.93 1.35 -19.15
N PRO A 67 -5.15 0.31 -18.79
CA PRO A 67 -3.69 0.39 -18.72
C PRO A 67 -3.01 0.90 -19.99
N SER A 68 -3.60 0.62 -21.16
CA SER A 68 -3.07 1.06 -22.45
C SER A 68 -3.13 2.57 -22.67
N ARG A 69 -3.90 3.31 -21.86
CA ARG A 69 -3.98 4.78 -21.91
C ARG A 69 -2.96 5.46 -21.02
N GLU A 70 -2.25 4.71 -20.18
CA GLU A 70 -1.25 5.27 -19.29
C GLU A 70 -0.07 5.88 -20.03
N ILE A 71 0.48 6.95 -19.45
CA ILE A 71 1.68 7.58 -19.98
C ILE A 71 2.82 6.56 -19.90
N ASN A 72 3.42 6.27 -21.06
CA ASN A 72 4.43 5.24 -21.27
C ASN A 72 3.93 3.77 -21.27
N ALA A 73 2.64 3.51 -21.48
CA ALA A 73 2.11 2.14 -21.58
C ALA A 73 2.93 1.25 -22.54
N GLU A 74 3.36 1.78 -23.69
CA GLU A 74 4.22 1.06 -24.65
C GLU A 74 5.56 0.62 -24.04
N ARG A 75 6.26 1.54 -23.35
CA ARG A 75 7.55 1.24 -22.69
C ARG A 75 7.38 0.24 -21.55
N LEU A 76 6.23 0.25 -20.89
CA LEU A 76 5.92 -0.60 -19.73
C LEU A 76 5.29 -1.95 -20.14
N GLY A 77 4.97 -2.14 -21.41
CA GLY A 77 4.32 -3.36 -21.90
C GLY A 77 2.84 -3.47 -21.57
N TRP A 78 2.17 -2.36 -21.23
CA TRP A 78 0.77 -2.30 -20.82
C TRP A 78 -0.19 -2.02 -21.99
N THR A 79 0.23 -2.31 -23.23
CA THR A 79 -0.55 -2.00 -24.45
C THR A 79 -1.66 -3.01 -24.71
N THR A 80 -1.65 -4.15 -24.02
CA THR A 80 -2.64 -5.22 -24.15
C THR A 80 -2.84 -5.90 -22.80
N GLY A 81 -4.05 -6.41 -22.53
CA GLY A 81 -4.37 -7.10 -21.29
C GLY A 81 -4.97 -6.17 -20.23
N ALA A 82 -5.61 -6.77 -19.22
CA ALA A 82 -6.11 -6.04 -18.07
C ALA A 82 -5.03 -5.92 -16.99
N ALA A 83 -5.19 -4.97 -16.07
CA ALA A 83 -4.22 -4.76 -14.98
C ALA A 83 -4.00 -6.02 -14.12
N PHE A 84 -5.06 -6.80 -13.88
CA PHE A 84 -4.96 -8.07 -13.14
C PHE A 84 -4.25 -9.18 -13.92
N ASP A 85 -4.23 -9.13 -15.26
CA ASP A 85 -3.47 -10.08 -16.07
C ASP A 85 -1.97 -9.82 -15.90
N HIS A 86 -1.55 -8.55 -16.02
CA HIS A 86 -0.17 -8.15 -15.76
C HIS A 86 0.26 -8.46 -14.32
N LEU A 87 -0.62 -8.27 -13.35
CA LEU A 87 -0.34 -8.62 -11.96
C LEU A 87 -0.11 -10.14 -11.78
N ALA A 88 -0.88 -10.97 -12.49
CA ALA A 88 -0.68 -12.42 -12.49
C ALA A 88 0.66 -12.81 -13.12
N GLU A 89 1.08 -12.13 -14.19
CA GLU A 89 2.40 -12.32 -14.82
C GLU A 89 3.56 -11.98 -13.87
N LEU A 90 3.37 -11.03 -12.94
CA LEU A 90 4.33 -10.71 -11.88
C LEU A 90 4.38 -11.76 -10.75
N GLY A 91 3.47 -12.75 -10.73
CA GLY A 91 3.45 -13.83 -9.75
C GLY A 91 2.45 -13.64 -8.61
N VAL A 92 1.57 -12.63 -8.66
CA VAL A 92 0.47 -12.48 -7.69
C VAL A 92 -0.78 -13.13 -8.25
N SER A 93 -1.24 -14.21 -7.60
CA SER A 93 -2.42 -14.94 -8.07
C SER A 93 -3.67 -14.08 -7.98
N THR A 94 -4.43 -14.01 -9.08
CA THR A 94 -5.68 -13.27 -9.21
C THR A 94 -6.89 -14.19 -9.43
N GLU A 95 -6.73 -15.50 -9.23
CA GLU A 95 -7.75 -16.51 -9.56
C GLU A 95 -8.90 -16.58 -8.54
N VAL A 96 -8.58 -16.43 -7.25
CA VAL A 96 -9.56 -16.57 -6.16
C VAL A 96 -9.68 -15.25 -5.40
N THR A 97 -10.72 -14.51 -5.73
CA THR A 97 -11.05 -13.24 -5.08
C THR A 97 -11.89 -13.47 -3.83
N LEU A 98 -11.52 -12.82 -2.71
CA LEU A 98 -12.30 -12.81 -1.47
C LEU A 98 -13.51 -11.86 -1.56
N ALA A 99 -13.33 -10.73 -2.23
CA ALA A 99 -14.37 -9.72 -2.48
C ALA A 99 -13.97 -8.83 -3.67
N GLU A 100 -14.95 -8.35 -4.42
CA GLU A 100 -14.78 -7.46 -5.57
C GLU A 100 -15.82 -6.34 -5.49
N TRP A 101 -15.38 -5.11 -5.75
CA TRP A 101 -16.25 -3.93 -5.77
C TRP A 101 -15.67 -2.85 -6.67
N GLU A 102 -16.54 -1.92 -7.08
CA GLU A 102 -16.14 -0.67 -7.71
C GLU A 102 -16.05 0.42 -6.65
N GLY A 103 -15.01 1.25 -6.70
CA GLY A 103 -14.90 2.40 -5.81
C GLY A 103 -13.65 3.24 -6.04
N PHE A 104 -13.64 4.43 -5.44
CA PHE A 104 -12.49 5.32 -5.45
C PHE A 104 -11.36 4.77 -4.58
N TRP A 105 -10.13 4.96 -5.03
CA TRP A 105 -8.97 4.52 -4.28
C TRP A 105 -8.67 5.52 -3.16
N TRP A 106 -8.83 6.81 -3.46
CA TRP A 106 -8.69 7.93 -2.53
C TRP A 106 -10.04 8.51 -2.10
N PRO A 107 -10.16 9.06 -0.87
CA PRO A 107 -11.43 9.57 -0.36
C PRO A 107 -11.95 10.79 -1.11
N ASP A 108 -11.04 11.64 -1.55
CA ASP A 108 -11.26 12.94 -2.18
C ASP A 108 -11.64 12.83 -3.66
N GLU A 109 -11.28 11.72 -4.33
CA GLU A 109 -11.66 11.43 -5.71
C GLU A 109 -13.17 11.43 -5.96
N LYS A 110 -13.99 11.12 -4.93
CA LYS A 110 -15.45 11.09 -5.09
C LYS A 110 -16.03 12.45 -5.52
N ASP A 111 -15.40 13.53 -5.10
CA ASP A 111 -15.85 14.89 -5.39
C ASP A 111 -15.24 15.45 -6.68
N ASP A 112 -14.31 14.72 -7.31
CA ASP A 112 -13.70 15.06 -8.59
C ASP A 112 -14.56 14.51 -9.74
N PRO A 113 -15.13 15.37 -10.61
CA PRO A 113 -15.95 14.93 -11.74
C PRO A 113 -15.17 14.17 -12.83
N GLU A 114 -13.83 14.25 -12.82
CA GLU A 114 -12.96 13.53 -13.76
C GLU A 114 -12.47 12.19 -13.18
N ALA A 115 -12.65 11.93 -11.88
CA ALA A 115 -12.23 10.68 -11.27
C ALA A 115 -13.17 9.53 -11.65
N GLU A 116 -12.57 8.42 -12.09
CA GLU A 116 -13.27 7.18 -12.37
C GLU A 116 -13.22 6.26 -11.14
N ALA A 117 -14.26 5.46 -10.94
CA ALA A 117 -14.21 4.37 -9.97
C ALA A 117 -13.31 3.25 -10.51
N TRP A 118 -12.59 2.60 -9.60
CA TRP A 118 -11.63 1.54 -9.92
C TRP A 118 -12.24 0.19 -9.54
N THR A 119 -11.98 -0.82 -10.36
CA THR A 119 -12.24 -2.20 -9.96
C THR A 119 -11.24 -2.57 -8.87
N GLN A 120 -11.76 -2.86 -7.68
CA GLN A 120 -10.97 -3.26 -6.52
C GLN A 120 -11.28 -4.72 -6.16
N ARG A 121 -10.22 -5.47 -5.85
CA ARG A 121 -10.32 -6.87 -5.44
C ARG A 121 -9.49 -7.13 -4.20
N ALA A 122 -10.02 -7.97 -3.31
CA ALA A 122 -9.33 -8.47 -2.14
C ALA A 122 -8.86 -9.91 -2.38
N PHE A 123 -7.59 -10.21 -2.10
CA PHE A 123 -6.98 -11.53 -2.28
C PHE A 123 -6.27 -12.00 -1.01
N SER A 124 -6.35 -13.29 -0.70
CA SER A 124 -5.43 -13.88 0.29
C SER A 124 -4.04 -13.96 -0.33
N LEU A 125 -3.03 -13.47 0.38
CA LEU A 125 -1.65 -13.42 -0.09
C LEU A 125 -0.73 -14.22 0.82
N ASN A 126 0.32 -14.78 0.22
CA ASN A 126 1.53 -15.12 0.96
C ASN A 126 2.51 -13.92 0.97
N TRP A 127 3.60 -14.04 1.72
CA TRP A 127 4.60 -12.98 1.83
C TRP A 127 5.38 -12.69 0.55
N GLU A 128 5.54 -13.66 -0.34
CA GLU A 128 6.18 -13.45 -1.65
C GLU A 128 5.33 -12.52 -2.51
N GLN A 129 4.01 -12.74 -2.52
CA GLN A 129 3.07 -11.89 -3.24
C GLN A 129 2.93 -10.51 -2.60
N ALA A 130 2.91 -10.43 -1.27
CA ALA A 130 2.92 -9.15 -0.56
C ALA A 130 4.19 -8.33 -0.87
N ASP A 131 5.35 -8.98 -0.96
CA ASP A 131 6.61 -8.34 -1.35
C ASP A 131 6.54 -7.82 -2.81
N ILE A 132 5.94 -8.56 -3.75
CA ILE A 132 5.71 -8.09 -5.12
C ILE A 132 4.83 -6.82 -5.15
N LEU A 133 3.77 -6.77 -4.33
CA LEU A 133 2.91 -5.59 -4.25
C LEU A 133 3.66 -4.38 -3.66
N LEU A 134 4.47 -4.58 -2.61
CA LEU A 134 5.31 -3.52 -2.07
C LEU A 134 6.32 -3.04 -3.11
N TRP A 135 6.98 -3.95 -3.83
CA TRP A 135 7.87 -3.61 -4.94
C TRP A 135 7.13 -2.73 -5.96
N ASN A 136 5.92 -3.13 -6.34
CA ASN A 136 5.12 -2.39 -7.31
C ASN A 136 4.89 -0.93 -6.89
N GLN A 137 4.53 -0.69 -5.62
CA GLN A 137 4.30 0.66 -5.09
C GLN A 137 5.58 1.50 -5.12
N ILE A 138 6.69 0.99 -4.58
CA ILE A 138 7.96 1.73 -4.52
C ILE A 138 8.53 2.00 -5.92
N ALA A 139 8.32 1.08 -6.86
CA ALA A 139 8.84 1.18 -8.23
C ALA A 139 8.13 2.24 -9.09
N GLN A 140 6.93 2.70 -8.71
CA GLN A 140 6.13 3.62 -9.51
C GLN A 140 6.80 5.00 -9.66
N ASP A 141 7.25 5.61 -8.57
CA ASP A 141 7.85 6.96 -8.62
C ASP A 141 9.29 6.95 -9.13
N LEU A 142 9.98 5.82 -9.01
CA LEU A 142 11.39 5.68 -9.42
C LEU A 142 11.59 5.16 -10.84
N GLY A 143 10.50 4.85 -11.56
CA GLY A 143 10.58 4.33 -12.93
C GLY A 143 11.24 2.95 -13.02
N VAL A 144 11.28 2.20 -11.91
CA VAL A 144 11.87 0.86 -11.82
C VAL A 144 10.92 -0.17 -12.42
N ALA A 145 11.48 -1.17 -13.10
CA ALA A 145 10.75 -2.27 -13.72
C ALA A 145 11.30 -3.62 -13.23
N PRO A 146 10.50 -4.70 -13.22
CA PRO A 146 9.11 -4.76 -13.70
C PRO A 146 8.13 -4.10 -12.71
N ARG A 147 7.01 -3.60 -13.22
CA ARG A 147 5.88 -3.06 -12.45
C ARG A 147 4.60 -3.13 -13.29
N VAL A 148 3.45 -3.07 -12.63
CA VAL A 148 2.12 -3.29 -13.23
C VAL A 148 1.14 -2.20 -12.81
N PRO A 149 0.08 -1.97 -13.60
CA PRO A 149 -0.82 -0.82 -13.47
C PRO A 149 -1.88 -1.09 -12.40
N VAL A 150 -1.43 -1.22 -11.15
CA VAL A 150 -2.30 -1.42 -9.98
C VAL A 150 -1.78 -0.64 -8.77
N PHE A 151 -2.70 -0.25 -7.90
CA PHE A 151 -2.37 0.13 -6.53
C PHE A 151 -2.73 -0.98 -5.55
N ALA A 152 -2.02 -1.06 -4.43
CA ALA A 152 -2.23 -2.11 -3.45
C ALA A 152 -2.03 -1.66 -2.01
N LYS A 153 -2.85 -2.21 -1.11
CA LYS A 153 -2.71 -2.13 0.35
C LYS A 153 -2.63 -3.53 0.92
N LEU A 154 -1.84 -3.71 1.98
CA LEU A 154 -1.78 -4.98 2.72
C LEU A 154 -2.59 -4.83 4.00
N VAL A 155 -3.43 -5.82 4.30
CA VAL A 155 -4.44 -5.72 5.34
C VAL A 155 -4.46 -6.98 6.19
N ASP A 156 -4.52 -6.81 7.51
CA ASP A 156 -4.95 -7.85 8.44
C ASP A 156 -6.38 -7.52 8.89
N PRO A 157 -7.40 -8.14 8.27
CA PRO A 157 -8.79 -7.79 8.54
C PRO A 157 -9.23 -8.19 9.95
N ALA A 158 -8.60 -9.20 10.56
CA ALA A 158 -8.95 -9.66 11.90
C ALA A 158 -8.44 -8.69 12.98
N ARG A 159 -7.23 -8.16 12.80
CA ARG A 159 -6.62 -7.14 13.69
C ARG A 159 -7.02 -5.71 13.32
N GLY A 160 -7.65 -5.52 12.16
CA GLY A 160 -8.05 -4.23 11.66
C GLY A 160 -6.83 -3.33 11.41
N VAL A 161 -5.80 -3.85 10.76
CA VAL A 161 -4.55 -3.14 10.42
C VAL A 161 -4.44 -3.02 8.91
N CYS A 162 -4.02 -1.86 8.42
CA CYS A 162 -3.74 -1.61 7.02
C CYS A 162 -2.36 -0.99 6.86
N VAL A 163 -1.61 -1.47 5.87
CA VAL A 163 -0.31 -0.95 5.44
C VAL A 163 -0.47 -0.40 4.03
N ASN A 164 -0.08 0.86 3.86
CA ASN A 164 -0.20 1.60 2.61
C ASN A 164 1.14 2.28 2.27
N ALA A 165 2.00 1.60 1.50
CA ALA A 165 3.10 2.27 0.81
C ALA A 165 2.53 2.99 -0.40
N TYR A 166 2.65 4.32 -0.45
CA TYR A 166 2.10 5.10 -1.56
C TYR A 166 3.19 5.49 -2.58
N ASP A 167 4.45 5.59 -2.15
CA ASP A 167 5.60 5.83 -3.02
C ASP A 167 6.91 5.38 -2.36
N ASP A 168 8.05 5.76 -2.93
CA ASP A 168 9.38 5.47 -2.38
C ASP A 168 9.79 6.33 -1.17
N ARG A 169 9.01 7.36 -0.84
CA ARG A 169 9.28 8.30 0.25
C ARG A 169 8.54 7.93 1.52
N GLY A 170 7.34 7.34 1.42
CA GLY A 170 6.52 7.13 2.62
C GLY A 170 5.56 5.96 2.60
N MET A 171 5.21 5.55 3.82
CA MET A 171 4.26 4.49 4.11
C MET A 171 3.43 4.85 5.34
N ASP A 172 2.13 4.62 5.24
CA ASP A 172 1.21 4.69 6.37
C ASP A 172 0.89 3.30 6.90
N VAL A 173 0.81 3.20 8.23
CA VAL A 173 0.23 2.04 8.91
C VAL A 173 -0.89 2.54 9.82
N THR A 174 -2.12 2.15 9.50
CA THR A 174 -3.32 2.52 10.24
C THR A 174 -3.95 1.31 10.91
N SER A 175 -4.62 1.53 12.03
CA SER A 175 -5.36 0.48 12.71
C SER A 175 -6.65 0.98 13.34
N LEU A 176 -7.63 0.10 13.52
CA LEU A 176 -8.85 0.38 14.30
C LEU A 176 -8.62 0.35 15.82
N ALA A 177 -7.43 -0.05 16.27
CA ALA A 177 -7.05 -0.14 17.68
C ALA A 177 -5.59 0.30 17.88
N ARG A 178 -5.22 0.64 19.11
CA ARG A 178 -3.86 1.12 19.44
C ARG A 178 -2.86 -0.02 19.45
N GLU A 179 -3.23 -1.12 20.10
CA GLU A 179 -2.39 -2.25 20.48
C GLU A 179 -1.61 -2.84 19.29
N PRO A 180 -2.17 -2.99 18.08
CA PRO A 180 -1.43 -3.51 16.94
C PRO A 180 -0.24 -2.66 16.49
N LEU A 181 -0.23 -1.37 16.82
CA LEU A 181 0.77 -0.40 16.36
C LEU A 181 1.83 -0.05 17.43
N GLU A 182 1.65 -0.46 18.69
CA GLU A 182 2.58 -0.12 19.78
C GLU A 182 3.99 -0.67 19.57
N ASP A 183 4.09 -1.94 19.13
CA ASP A 183 5.37 -2.57 18.81
C ASP A 183 6.05 -1.87 17.63
N LEU A 184 5.26 -1.46 16.64
CA LEU A 184 5.76 -0.74 15.46
C LEU A 184 6.28 0.67 15.85
N TYR A 185 5.52 1.41 16.65
CA TYR A 185 5.90 2.73 17.15
C TYR A 185 7.21 2.68 17.93
N SER A 186 7.31 1.76 18.90
CA SER A 186 8.49 1.65 19.76
C SER A 186 9.75 1.18 19.02
N ARG A 187 9.63 0.19 18.12
CA ARG A 187 10.79 -0.41 17.42
C ARG A 187 11.25 0.37 16.19
N CYS A 188 10.33 1.08 15.54
CA CYS A 188 10.59 1.80 14.29
C CYS A 188 10.46 3.33 14.45
N GLY A 189 10.45 3.84 15.69
CA GLY A 189 10.28 5.26 16.01
C GLY A 189 11.28 6.21 15.34
N SER A 190 12.47 5.73 14.98
CA SER A 190 13.48 6.52 14.25
C SER A 190 13.15 6.74 12.77
N TRP A 191 12.12 6.08 12.26
CA TRP A 191 11.68 6.17 10.85
C TRP A 191 10.32 6.84 10.73
N LEU A 192 9.77 7.34 11.83
CA LEU A 192 8.54 8.11 11.81
C LEU A 192 8.78 9.44 11.10
N LEU A 193 7.80 9.87 10.32
CA LEU A 193 7.82 11.18 9.68
C LEU A 193 7.83 12.27 10.74
N GLU A 194 8.84 13.15 10.68
CA GLU A 194 9.09 14.16 11.71
C GLU A 194 7.91 15.14 11.84
N ASP A 195 7.31 15.54 10.72
CA ASP A 195 6.16 16.46 10.68
C ASP A 195 4.94 15.92 11.45
N ASP A 196 4.77 14.59 11.50
CA ASP A 196 3.64 13.93 12.17
C ASP A 196 3.99 13.49 13.60
N ARG A 197 5.25 13.68 14.05
CA ARG A 197 5.76 13.08 15.29
C ARG A 197 4.98 13.48 16.52
N ASN A 198 4.62 14.76 16.63
CA ASN A 198 3.83 15.28 17.75
C ASN A 198 2.44 14.64 17.83
N ARG A 199 1.74 14.55 16.68
CA ARG A 199 0.44 13.90 16.56
C ARG A 199 0.53 12.43 16.99
N MET A 200 1.57 11.72 16.57
CA MET A 200 1.77 10.31 16.92
C MET A 200 2.11 10.15 18.41
N SER A 201 2.96 10.99 19.01
CA SER A 201 3.27 10.90 20.44
C SER A 201 2.06 11.14 21.33
N GLU A 202 1.14 12.04 20.96
CA GLU A 202 -0.10 12.27 21.72
C GLU A 202 -0.94 10.99 21.88
N VAL A 203 -0.88 10.11 20.88
CA VAL A 203 -1.66 8.85 20.85
C VAL A 203 -0.93 7.69 21.52
N PHE A 204 0.39 7.58 21.32
CA PHE A 204 1.17 6.40 21.71
C PHE A 204 2.01 6.57 22.98
N GLU A 205 2.21 7.80 23.46
CA GLU A 205 2.91 8.10 24.73
C GLU A 205 1.96 8.54 25.86
N SER A 206 0.66 8.67 25.57
CA SER A 206 -0.40 8.85 26.57
C SER A 206 -0.82 7.52 27.21
#